data_AF-A0AAQ3MHF9-F1
#
_entry.id   AF-A0AAQ3MHF9-F1
#
_cell.length_a   1.000
_cell.length_b   1.000
_cell.length_c   1.000
_cell.angle_alpha   90.00
_cell.angle_beta   90.00
_cell.angle_gamma   90.00
#
_symmetry.space_group_name_H-M   'P 1'
#
loop_
_entity.id
_entity.type
_entity.pdbx_description
1 polymer ?
#
loop_
_entity_poly.entity_id
_entity_poly.type
_entity_poly.pdbx_seq_one_letter_code
_entity_poly.pdbx_strand_id
1 'polypeptide(L)'
;MHNYQEQWSTQAIILQDKKWEPTLIVVAFRGTEPFDADKWRTDVDISWYHLPNVGRIHGGFMKALGLQKNSGWPREIDKTTHHSYAYYAIREKLRTMLEANTDAKFIVTGHSLGGALAILFAALLTIHEEAWLLDKLEGVYTFGQPRVGDYEFGEFMKDKLRKYDVRYMRYVYSNDIVPRVPYDDKNLFFKHFGPCLYFNSLYQGQVWVVE
;
A
#
# COMPACT_ATOMS: atom_id res chain seq x y z
N MET A 1 4.52 28.12 15.40
CA MET A 1 5.23 26.82 15.40
C MET A 1 4.34 25.81 16.10
N HIS A 2 3.47 25.12 15.37
CA HIS A 2 2.70 24.01 15.94
C HIS A 2 3.59 22.77 15.89
N ASN A 3 4.09 22.35 17.05
CA ASN A 3 4.65 21.02 17.27
C ASN A 3 3.50 20.01 17.12
N TYR A 4 3.27 19.55 15.90
CA TYR A 4 2.43 18.39 15.65
C TYR A 4 3.17 17.18 16.21
N GLN A 5 2.61 16.56 17.26
CA GLN A 5 3.12 15.30 17.78
C GLN A 5 3.14 14.27 16.65
N GLU A 6 4.35 13.83 16.31
CA GLU A 6 4.66 12.79 15.36
C GLU A 6 4.16 11.42 15.86
N GLN A 7 2.85 11.19 15.78
CA GLN A 7 2.27 9.87 16.06
C GLN A 7 2.38 9.00 14.81
N TRP A 8 3.54 8.37 14.62
CA TRP A 8 3.77 7.36 13.59
C TRP A 8 3.16 6.02 14.02
N SER A 9 1.84 5.86 13.90
CA SER A 9 1.08 4.72 14.45
C SER A 9 0.62 3.70 13.40
N THR A 10 1.39 3.49 12.33
CA THR A 10 1.07 2.44 11.35
C THR A 10 1.06 1.08 12.03
N GLN A 11 -0.09 0.41 11.96
CA GLN A 11 -0.29 -0.92 12.51
C GLN A 11 -0.47 -1.91 11.36
N ALA A 12 0.25 -3.02 11.44
CA ALA A 12 0.08 -4.14 10.55
C ALA A 12 0.14 -5.45 11.33
N ILE A 13 -0.55 -6.46 10.83
CA ILE A 13 -0.51 -7.82 11.37
C ILE A 13 0.04 -8.73 10.26
N ILE A 14 0.94 -9.64 10.64
CA ILE A 14 1.44 -10.69 9.75
C ILE A 14 0.92 -12.03 10.27
N LEU A 15 0.16 -12.74 9.45
CA LEU A 15 -0.39 -14.05 9.73
C LEU A 15 0.26 -15.09 8.81
N GLN A 16 0.47 -16.30 9.30
CA GLN A 16 0.95 -17.41 8.47
C GLN A 16 -0.09 -18.53 8.49
N ASP A 17 -0.67 -18.82 7.33
CA ASP A 17 -1.56 -19.97 7.14
C ASP A 17 -0.77 -21.16 6.58
N LYS A 18 -0.51 -22.12 7.45
CA LYS A 18 0.22 -23.36 7.12
C LYS A 18 -0.67 -24.44 6.50
N LYS A 19 -2.00 -24.23 6.40
CA LYS A 19 -2.91 -25.20 5.78
C LYS A 19 -2.91 -25.13 4.26
N TRP A 20 -2.45 -24.00 3.70
CA TRP A 20 -2.26 -23.83 2.27
C TRP A 20 -0.92 -24.43 1.81
N GLU A 21 -0.92 -25.04 0.63
CA GLU A 21 0.29 -25.46 -0.09
C GLU A 21 0.40 -24.68 -1.41
N PRO A 22 1.43 -23.84 -1.59
CA PRO A 22 2.45 -23.47 -0.59
C PRO A 22 1.85 -22.65 0.57
N THR A 23 2.56 -22.64 1.71
CA THR A 23 2.19 -21.83 2.89
C THR A 23 1.98 -20.38 2.50
N LEU A 24 0.89 -19.77 2.97
CA LEU A 24 0.54 -18.39 2.65
C LEU A 24 0.80 -17.48 3.85
N ILE A 25 1.58 -16.42 3.66
CA ILE A 25 1.75 -15.34 4.63
C ILE A 25 0.85 -14.17 4.23
N VAL A 26 0.11 -13.61 5.17
CA VAL A 26 -0.79 -12.47 4.94
C VAL A 26 -0.28 -11.27 5.73
N VAL A 27 0.05 -10.20 5.04
CA VAL A 27 0.37 -8.90 5.65
C VAL A 27 -0.86 -8.00 5.53
N ALA A 28 -1.48 -7.67 6.66
CA ALA A 28 -2.67 -6.83 6.70
C ALA A 28 -2.37 -5.48 7.38
N PHE A 29 -2.50 -4.39 6.63
CA PHE A 29 -2.38 -3.03 7.16
C PHE A 29 -3.72 -2.54 7.71
N ARG A 30 -3.68 -1.98 8.92
CA ARG A 30 -4.85 -1.37 9.56
C ARG A 30 -5.15 -0.02 8.90
N GLY A 31 -6.43 0.22 8.61
CA GLY A 31 -6.92 1.56 8.26
C GLY A 31 -7.19 2.43 9.49
N THR A 32 -7.66 3.66 9.27
CA THR A 32 -8.16 4.50 10.36
C THR A 32 -9.48 3.96 10.91
N GLU A 33 -9.82 4.35 12.14
CA GLU A 33 -11.14 4.04 12.70
C GLU A 33 -12.24 4.78 11.91
N PRO A 34 -13.46 4.20 11.78
CA PRO A 34 -14.53 4.79 10.99
C PRO A 34 -14.89 6.24 11.38
N PHE A 35 -14.85 6.59 12.67
CA PHE A 35 -15.14 7.94 13.17
C PHE A 35 -14.01 8.96 12.88
N ASP A 36 -12.77 8.50 12.71
CA ASP A 36 -11.64 9.32 12.26
C ASP A 36 -11.44 9.24 10.73
N ALA A 37 -12.18 8.40 10.01
CA ALA A 37 -12.10 8.35 8.55
C ALA A 37 -12.55 9.67 7.91
N ASP A 38 -13.53 10.34 8.49
CA ASP A 38 -13.97 11.67 8.05
C ASP A 38 -12.90 12.74 8.33
N LYS A 39 -12.18 12.64 9.47
CA LYS A 39 -10.99 13.47 9.70
C LYS A 39 -9.86 13.12 8.74
N TRP A 40 -9.60 11.85 8.47
CA TRP A 40 -8.65 11.42 7.46
C TRP A 40 -8.95 12.12 6.14
N ARG A 41 -10.21 12.16 5.70
CA ARG A 41 -10.65 12.77 4.44
C ARG A 41 -10.45 14.28 4.36
N THR A 42 -10.52 14.98 5.49
CA THR A 42 -10.31 16.43 5.57
C THR A 42 -8.86 16.81 5.89
N ASP A 43 -8.16 15.96 6.65
CA ASP A 43 -6.79 16.14 7.15
C ASP A 43 -5.75 15.44 6.29
N VAL A 44 -6.17 14.85 5.15
CA VAL A 44 -5.27 14.32 4.15
C VAL A 44 -4.25 15.43 3.84
N ASP A 45 -3.01 15.24 4.27
CA ASP A 45 -1.90 16.01 3.74
C ASP A 45 -1.73 15.58 2.28
N ILE A 46 -2.46 16.23 1.37
CA ILE A 46 -2.43 16.01 -0.10
C ILE A 46 -1.09 16.50 -0.68
N SER A 47 -0.02 16.55 0.12
CA SER A 47 1.32 16.78 -0.37
C SER A 47 1.74 15.64 -1.29
N TRP A 48 2.39 16.02 -2.38
CA TRP A 48 3.03 15.08 -3.27
C TRP A 48 4.44 14.77 -2.77
N TYR A 49 4.78 13.49 -2.76
CA TYR A 49 6.16 13.03 -2.71
C TYR A 49 6.54 12.54 -4.11
N HIS A 50 7.46 13.25 -4.77
CA HIS A 50 7.91 12.91 -6.11
C HIS A 50 9.10 11.97 -6.07
N LEU A 51 9.02 10.88 -6.82
CA LEU A 51 10.12 9.94 -7.05
C LEU A 51 10.48 9.95 -8.54
N PRO A 52 11.75 10.25 -8.91
CA PRO A 52 12.19 10.22 -10.29
C PRO A 52 11.93 8.87 -10.95
N ASN A 53 11.42 8.86 -12.19
CA ASN A 53 11.07 7.67 -12.97
C ASN A 53 9.97 6.76 -12.37
N VAL A 54 9.32 7.23 -11.31
CA VAL A 54 8.21 6.52 -10.65
C VAL A 54 6.94 7.34 -10.72
N GLY A 55 7.01 8.66 -10.52
CA GLY A 55 5.85 9.55 -10.54
C GLY A 55 5.64 10.26 -9.20
N ARG A 56 4.43 10.73 -8.94
CA ARG A 56 4.07 11.38 -7.67
C ARG A 56 3.18 10.46 -6.84
N ILE A 57 3.49 10.40 -5.55
CA ILE A 57 2.82 9.54 -4.57
C ILE A 57 2.34 10.39 -3.40
N HIS A 58 1.23 9.99 -2.79
CA HIS A 58 0.67 10.64 -1.62
C HIS A 58 1.66 10.71 -0.44
N GLY A 59 2.13 11.92 -0.10
CA GLY A 59 3.15 12.16 0.92
C GLY A 59 2.75 11.68 2.31
N GLY A 60 1.48 11.88 2.70
CA GLY A 60 0.94 11.35 3.96
C GLY A 60 1.05 9.82 4.11
N PHE A 61 0.81 9.06 3.04
CA PHE A 61 0.93 7.60 3.08
C PHE A 61 2.40 7.16 3.10
N MET A 62 3.28 7.86 2.36
CA MET A 62 4.72 7.59 2.40
C MET A 62 5.27 7.83 3.82
N LYS A 63 4.85 8.93 4.45
CA LYS A 63 5.13 9.21 5.87
C LYS A 63 4.68 8.04 6.74
N ALA A 64 3.43 7.60 6.63
CA ALA A 64 2.91 6.48 7.43
C ALA A 64 3.74 5.19 7.29
N LEU A 65 4.27 4.87 6.11
CA LEU A 65 5.13 3.69 5.91
C LEU A 65 6.57 3.86 6.43
N GLY A 66 7.01 5.09 6.70
CA GLY A 66 8.32 5.38 7.27
C GLY A 66 9.24 6.25 6.41
N LEU A 67 8.69 7.13 5.56
CA LEU A 67 9.47 8.14 4.83
C LEU A 67 10.25 9.01 5.82
N GLN A 68 11.56 9.09 5.63
CA GLN A 68 12.45 9.87 6.49
C GLN A 68 12.61 11.29 5.96
N LYS A 69 12.58 12.29 6.86
CA LYS A 69 12.64 13.71 6.48
C LYS A 69 13.90 14.10 5.70
N ASN A 70 15.05 13.54 6.05
CA ASN A 70 16.36 13.97 5.51
C ASN A 70 16.94 13.00 4.48
N SER A 71 16.62 11.71 4.59
CA SER A 71 17.20 10.63 3.79
C SER A 71 16.19 10.00 2.81
N GLY A 72 14.91 10.40 2.86
CA GLY A 72 13.87 9.85 2.01
C GLY A 72 13.63 8.36 2.28
N TRP A 73 13.89 7.54 1.27
CA TRP A 73 13.77 6.09 1.30
C TRP A 73 15.13 5.42 1.09
N PRO A 74 16.01 5.41 2.11
CA PRO A 74 17.24 4.65 2.00
C PRO A 74 16.93 3.16 1.85
N ARG A 75 17.71 2.44 1.03
CA ARG A 75 17.46 1.00 0.80
C ARG A 75 17.51 0.19 2.09
N GLU A 76 18.44 0.54 2.98
CA GLU A 76 18.63 -0.07 4.28
C GLU A 76 18.69 1.01 5.37
N ILE A 77 18.25 0.67 6.57
CA ILE A 77 18.29 1.56 7.74
C ILE A 77 19.25 1.03 8.79
N ASP A 78 19.87 1.94 9.53
CA ASP A 78 20.73 1.57 10.65
C ASP A 78 19.88 0.97 11.78
N LYS A 79 20.18 -0.29 12.13
CA LYS A 79 19.50 -1.07 13.18
C LYS A 79 19.74 -0.51 14.59
N THR A 80 20.69 0.40 14.76
CA THR A 80 20.94 1.08 16.05
C THR A 80 19.92 2.18 16.34
N THR A 81 19.18 2.64 15.33
CA THR A 81 18.13 3.64 15.51
C THR A 81 16.96 3.05 16.29
N HIS A 82 16.50 3.74 17.33
CA HIS A 82 15.39 3.30 18.18
C HIS A 82 14.01 3.52 17.52
N HIS A 83 13.98 4.00 16.27
CA HIS A 83 12.76 4.28 15.52
C HIS A 83 12.43 3.11 14.59
N SER A 84 11.31 2.45 14.85
CA SER A 84 10.81 1.38 13.98
C SER A 84 9.98 1.97 12.84
N TYR A 85 10.47 1.85 11.62
CA TYR A 85 9.75 2.24 10.41
C TYR A 85 8.96 1.04 9.86
N ALA A 86 7.65 1.22 9.63
CA ALA A 86 6.73 0.13 9.31
C ALA A 86 7.18 -0.69 8.09
N TYR A 87 7.57 -0.03 7.00
CA TYR A 87 8.06 -0.71 5.80
C TYR A 87 9.25 -1.63 6.09
N TYR A 88 10.29 -1.12 6.72
CA TYR A 88 11.52 -1.89 6.98
C TYR A 88 11.26 -3.02 7.97
N ALA A 89 10.50 -2.78 9.03
CA ALA A 89 10.16 -3.81 10.01
C ALA A 89 9.39 -4.98 9.38
N ILE A 90 8.39 -4.68 8.53
CA ILE A 90 7.60 -5.70 7.82
C ILE A 90 8.46 -6.42 6.78
N ARG A 91 9.28 -5.69 6.02
CA ARG A 91 10.19 -6.26 5.01
C ARG A 91 11.17 -7.25 5.63
N GLU A 92 11.86 -6.87 6.71
CA GLU A 92 12.79 -7.78 7.39
C GLU A 92 12.06 -8.98 8.00
N LYS A 93 10.87 -8.79 8.58
CA LYS A 93 10.07 -9.89 9.12
C LYS A 93 9.65 -10.88 8.03
N LEU A 94 9.24 -10.39 6.86
CA LEU A 94 8.93 -11.23 5.70
C LEU A 94 10.16 -11.99 5.21
N ARG A 95 11.33 -11.33 5.10
CA ARG A 95 12.59 -12.00 4.73
C ARG A 95 12.85 -13.19 5.65
N THR A 96 12.83 -12.99 6.97
CA THR A 96 13.05 -14.07 7.95
C THR A 96 12.02 -15.20 7.81
N MET A 97 10.74 -14.89 7.61
CA MET A 97 9.70 -15.92 7.49
C MET A 97 9.79 -16.73 6.19
N LEU A 98 10.17 -16.08 5.08
CA LEU A 98 10.33 -16.70 3.77
C LEU A 98 11.66 -17.45 3.64
N GLU A 99 12.71 -17.03 4.35
CA GLU A 99 13.95 -17.81 4.48
C GLU A 99 13.71 -19.11 5.24
N ALA A 100 12.84 -19.09 6.26
CA ALA A 100 12.47 -20.28 7.04
C ALA A 100 11.57 -21.25 6.27
N ASN A 101 10.87 -20.79 5.23
CA ASN A 101 10.09 -21.62 4.31
C ASN A 101 10.13 -21.01 2.91
N THR A 102 11.09 -21.45 2.11
CA THR A 102 11.36 -20.86 0.79
C THR A 102 10.24 -21.08 -0.21
N ASP A 103 9.37 -22.07 -0.01
CA ASP A 103 8.23 -22.31 -0.90
C ASP A 103 7.04 -21.41 -0.58
N ALA A 104 7.02 -20.82 0.63
CA ALA A 104 5.94 -19.94 1.04
C ALA A 104 5.81 -18.71 0.13
N LYS A 105 4.57 -18.27 -0.02
CA LYS A 105 4.19 -17.05 -0.74
C LYS A 105 3.55 -16.08 0.23
N PHE A 106 3.44 -14.81 -0.16
CA PHE A 106 2.71 -13.84 0.65
C PHE A 106 1.78 -12.97 -0.14
N ILE A 107 0.74 -12.48 0.52
CA ILE A 107 -0.16 -11.45 0.03
C ILE A 107 -0.13 -10.24 0.95
N VAL A 108 -0.46 -9.08 0.39
CA VAL A 108 -0.60 -7.84 1.14
C VAL A 108 -2.03 -7.35 1.01
N THR A 109 -2.62 -6.90 2.11
CA THR A 109 -4.02 -6.48 2.14
C THR A 109 -4.25 -5.33 3.10
N GLY A 110 -5.39 -4.65 2.95
CA GLY A 110 -5.83 -3.61 3.86
C GLY A 110 -7.13 -2.96 3.42
N HIS A 111 -7.81 -2.34 4.38
CA HIS A 111 -9.05 -1.59 4.16
C HIS A 111 -8.83 -0.08 4.37
N SER A 112 -9.50 0.77 3.58
CA SER A 112 -9.41 2.23 3.65
C SER A 112 -7.95 2.69 3.51
N LEU A 113 -7.44 3.50 4.46
CA LEU A 113 -6.02 3.86 4.57
C LEU A 113 -5.10 2.63 4.47
N GLY A 114 -5.45 1.52 5.13
CA GLY A 114 -4.65 0.29 5.08
C GLY A 114 -4.52 -0.28 3.67
N GLY A 115 -5.53 -0.10 2.81
CA GLY A 115 -5.44 -0.47 1.40
C GLY A 115 -4.39 0.37 0.67
N ALA A 116 -4.29 1.67 0.96
CA ALA A 116 -3.26 2.51 0.37
C ALA A 116 -1.85 2.09 0.82
N LEU A 117 -1.69 1.80 2.11
CA LEU A 117 -0.42 1.32 2.65
C LEU A 117 -0.03 -0.04 2.05
N ALA A 118 -1.01 -0.93 1.79
CA ALA A 118 -0.77 -2.23 1.18
C ALA A 118 -0.15 -2.14 -0.22
N ILE A 119 -0.72 -1.33 -1.11
CA ILE A 119 -0.17 -1.16 -2.47
C ILE A 119 1.14 -0.37 -2.47
N LEU A 120 1.29 0.61 -1.56
CA LEU A 120 2.53 1.35 -1.43
C LEU A 120 3.66 0.54 -0.80
N PHE A 121 3.36 -0.44 0.05
CA PHE A 121 4.34 -1.42 0.51
C PHE A 121 4.93 -2.21 -0.67
N ALA A 122 4.08 -2.71 -1.58
CA ALA A 122 4.54 -3.38 -2.80
C ALA A 122 5.33 -2.44 -3.74
N ALA A 123 4.93 -1.16 -3.82
CA ALA A 123 5.69 -0.15 -4.56
C ALA A 123 7.08 0.05 -3.98
N LEU A 124 7.23 0.14 -2.65
CA LEU A 124 8.52 0.29 -2.00
C LEU A 124 9.43 -0.93 -2.19
N LEU A 125 8.89 -2.16 -2.16
CA LEU A 125 9.65 -3.35 -2.54
C LEU A 125 10.22 -3.23 -3.96
N THR A 126 9.42 -2.69 -4.88
CA THR A 126 9.82 -2.45 -6.26
C THR A 126 10.91 -1.38 -6.37
N ILE A 127 10.74 -0.25 -5.67
CA ILE A 127 11.70 0.86 -5.66
C ILE A 127 13.03 0.44 -5.02
N HIS A 128 13.01 -0.41 -4.00
CA HIS A 128 14.19 -0.94 -3.32
C HIS A 128 14.82 -2.15 -4.04
N GLU A 129 14.28 -2.53 -5.20
CA GLU A 129 14.74 -3.67 -6.01
C GLU A 129 14.78 -4.99 -5.22
N GLU A 130 13.76 -5.23 -4.40
CA GLU A 130 13.58 -6.45 -3.61
C GLU A 130 13.06 -7.61 -4.47
N ALA A 131 13.78 -7.93 -5.56
CA ALA A 131 13.35 -8.89 -6.58
C ALA A 131 12.92 -10.24 -5.98
N TRP A 132 13.68 -10.76 -5.02
CA TRP A 132 13.37 -12.01 -4.36
C TRP A 132 12.05 -11.97 -3.56
N LEU A 133 11.75 -10.87 -2.87
CA LEU A 133 10.45 -10.71 -2.20
C LEU A 133 9.33 -10.52 -3.22
N LEU A 134 9.57 -9.78 -4.30
CA LEU A 134 8.58 -9.59 -5.36
C LEU A 134 8.21 -10.91 -6.04
N ASP A 135 9.16 -11.81 -6.27
CA ASP A 135 8.90 -13.17 -6.78
C ASP A 135 8.07 -14.03 -5.82
N LYS A 136 8.02 -13.68 -4.53
CA LYS A 136 7.21 -14.35 -3.51
C LYS A 136 5.87 -13.66 -3.25
N LEU A 137 5.66 -12.46 -3.78
CA LEU A 137 4.43 -11.70 -3.64
C LEU A 137 3.38 -12.23 -4.62
N GLU A 138 2.36 -12.90 -4.09
CA GLU A 138 1.30 -13.52 -4.87
C GLU A 138 0.22 -12.49 -5.29
N GLY A 139 0.03 -11.45 -4.47
CA GLY A 139 -0.94 -10.42 -4.78
C GLY A 139 -1.14 -9.36 -3.70
N VAL A 140 -1.75 -8.27 -4.15
CA VAL A 140 -2.20 -7.14 -3.34
C VAL A 140 -3.72 -7.01 -3.48
N TYR A 141 -4.43 -7.14 -2.37
CA TYR A 141 -5.90 -7.12 -2.34
C TYR A 141 -6.36 -6.00 -1.42
N THR A 142 -7.03 -4.98 -1.96
CA THR A 142 -7.37 -3.78 -1.18
C THR A 142 -8.86 -3.52 -1.17
N PHE A 143 -9.36 -2.98 -0.07
CA PHE A 143 -10.80 -2.75 0.13
C PHE A 143 -11.04 -1.29 0.45
N GLY A 144 -11.88 -0.60 -0.32
CA GLY A 144 -12.14 0.83 -0.08
C GLY A 144 -10.88 1.69 -0.22
N GLN A 145 -9.92 1.30 -1.07
CA GLN A 145 -8.63 1.96 -1.20
C GLN A 145 -8.76 3.37 -1.80
N PRO A 146 -8.24 4.43 -1.15
CA PRO A 146 -8.15 5.77 -1.74
C PRO A 146 -7.13 5.80 -2.88
N ARG A 147 -7.10 6.88 -3.67
CA ARG A 147 -6.07 7.07 -4.70
C ARG A 147 -4.73 7.34 -4.03
N VAL A 148 -3.67 6.74 -4.55
CA VAL A 148 -2.34 6.71 -3.90
C VAL A 148 -1.26 7.46 -4.66
N GLY A 149 -1.44 7.67 -5.97
CA GLY A 149 -0.44 8.28 -6.83
C GLY A 149 -1.07 8.90 -8.07
N ASP A 150 -0.24 9.48 -8.92
CA ASP A 150 -0.63 9.99 -10.22
C ASP A 150 -0.60 8.92 -11.32
N TYR A 151 -0.84 9.34 -12.56
CA TYR A 151 -0.85 8.44 -13.72
C TYR A 151 0.51 7.76 -13.93
N GLU A 152 1.62 8.49 -13.80
CA GLU A 152 2.98 7.95 -13.94
C GLU A 152 3.24 6.83 -12.93
N PHE A 153 2.83 7.05 -11.66
CA PHE A 153 2.89 6.00 -10.63
C PHE A 153 2.04 4.79 -10.99
N GLY A 154 0.86 5.00 -11.56
CA GLY A 154 -0.02 3.93 -12.03
C GLY A 154 0.62 3.09 -13.13
N GLU A 155 1.23 3.70 -14.14
CA GLU A 155 1.94 3.00 -15.21
C GLU A 155 3.16 2.24 -14.69
N PHE A 156 3.95 2.89 -13.83
CA PHE A 156 5.09 2.26 -13.17
C PHE A 156 4.67 0.98 -12.44
N MET A 157 3.61 1.05 -11.61
CA MET A 157 3.14 -0.11 -10.87
C MET A 157 2.55 -1.18 -11.78
N LYS A 158 1.79 -0.82 -12.82
CA LYS A 158 1.26 -1.80 -13.79
C LYS A 158 2.38 -2.60 -14.44
N ASP A 159 3.45 -1.94 -14.88
CA ASP A 159 4.59 -2.62 -15.49
C ASP A 159 5.27 -3.59 -14.51
N LYS A 160 5.52 -3.12 -13.28
CA LYS A 160 6.26 -3.89 -12.27
C LYS A 160 5.46 -5.06 -11.74
N LEU A 161 4.17 -4.88 -11.46
CA LEU A 161 3.29 -5.97 -11.04
C LEU A 161 3.18 -7.03 -12.13
N ARG A 162 3.07 -6.64 -13.41
CA ARG A 162 3.08 -7.57 -14.54
C ARG A 162 4.41 -8.33 -14.64
N LYS A 163 5.55 -7.66 -14.45
CA LYS A 163 6.88 -8.29 -14.51
C LYS A 163 7.02 -9.44 -13.50
N TYR A 164 6.47 -9.27 -12.30
CA TYR A 164 6.56 -10.24 -11.21
C TYR A 164 5.31 -11.12 -11.07
N ASP A 165 4.39 -11.08 -12.04
CA ASP A 165 3.11 -11.80 -12.03
C ASP A 165 2.26 -11.57 -10.76
N VAL A 166 2.31 -10.35 -10.21
CA VAL A 166 1.60 -9.98 -8.98
C VAL A 166 0.17 -9.58 -9.31
N ARG A 167 -0.80 -10.27 -8.71
CA ARG A 167 -2.22 -9.91 -8.83
C ARG A 167 -2.52 -8.68 -8.01
N TYR A 168 -3.14 -7.66 -8.62
CA TYR A 168 -3.64 -6.49 -7.89
C TYR A 168 -5.12 -6.32 -8.12
N MET A 169 -5.90 -6.38 -7.03
CA MET A 169 -7.36 -6.30 -7.07
C MET A 169 -7.86 -5.30 -6.05
N ARG A 170 -8.58 -4.29 -6.53
CA ARG A 170 -9.20 -3.26 -5.69
C ARG A 170 -10.69 -3.51 -5.56
N TYR A 171 -11.16 -3.78 -4.35
CA TYR A 171 -12.56 -4.00 -4.04
C TYR A 171 -13.20 -2.68 -3.61
N VAL A 172 -14.30 -2.31 -4.28
CA VAL A 172 -15.06 -1.09 -4.01
C VAL A 172 -16.52 -1.43 -3.77
N TYR A 173 -17.08 -0.98 -2.65
CA TYR A 173 -18.46 -1.26 -2.29
C TYR A 173 -19.37 -0.04 -2.49
N SER A 174 -20.34 -0.15 -3.39
CA SER A 174 -21.49 0.75 -3.51
C SER A 174 -21.09 2.25 -3.52
N ASN A 175 -21.59 3.01 -2.56
CA ASN A 175 -21.34 4.44 -2.40
C ASN A 175 -20.14 4.74 -1.49
N ASP A 176 -19.24 3.78 -1.28
CA ASP A 176 -18.00 3.98 -0.51
C ASP A 176 -17.18 5.13 -1.11
N ILE A 177 -17.09 6.18 -0.35
CA ILE A 177 -16.54 7.45 -0.77
C ILE A 177 -15.02 7.51 -0.56
N VAL A 178 -14.41 6.53 0.12
CA VAL A 178 -12.95 6.46 0.31
C VAL A 178 -12.19 6.24 -1.01
N PRO A 179 -12.59 5.29 -1.90
CA PRO A 179 -12.02 5.19 -3.25
C PRO A 179 -12.21 6.42 -4.13
N ARG A 180 -13.07 7.36 -3.73
CA ARG A 180 -13.34 8.57 -4.50
C ARG A 180 -12.43 9.72 -4.08
N VAL A 181 -11.59 9.54 -3.04
CA VAL A 181 -10.63 10.54 -2.56
C VAL A 181 -9.17 10.08 -2.68
N PRO A 182 -8.21 11.01 -2.83
CA PRO A 182 -8.40 12.42 -3.22
C PRO A 182 -9.19 12.54 -4.53
N TYR A 183 -10.02 13.57 -4.66
CA TYR A 183 -10.89 13.73 -5.83
C TYR A 183 -10.05 13.74 -7.11
N ASP A 184 -10.58 13.12 -8.16
CA ASP A 184 -10.01 13.21 -9.51
C ASP A 184 -10.44 14.54 -10.15
N ASP A 185 -10.02 15.63 -9.53
CA ASP A 185 -10.17 16.98 -10.08
C ASP A 185 -8.92 17.32 -10.90
N LYS A 186 -9.09 18.17 -11.92
CA LYS A 186 -8.04 18.60 -12.85
C LYS A 186 -6.82 19.21 -12.16
N ASN A 187 -6.92 19.56 -10.88
CA ASN A 187 -5.86 20.16 -10.09
C ASN A 187 -5.09 19.15 -9.21
N LEU A 188 -5.74 18.03 -8.83
CA LEU A 188 -5.17 17.07 -7.87
C LEU A 188 -4.47 15.88 -8.53
N PHE A 189 -4.83 15.49 -9.76
CA PHE A 189 -4.14 14.47 -10.59
C PHE A 189 -3.93 13.07 -9.97
N PHE A 190 -4.52 12.76 -8.82
CA PHE A 190 -4.50 11.41 -8.28
C PHE A 190 -5.34 10.48 -9.16
N LYS A 191 -4.79 9.32 -9.53
CA LYS A 191 -5.45 8.32 -10.37
C LYS A 191 -5.45 6.95 -9.70
N HIS A 192 -6.48 6.16 -9.99
CA HIS A 192 -6.45 4.73 -9.74
C HIS A 192 -5.76 4.02 -10.91
N PHE A 193 -5.20 2.86 -10.64
CA PHE A 193 -4.68 1.94 -11.64
C PHE A 193 -5.08 0.51 -11.28
N GLY A 194 -5.01 -0.37 -12.27
CA GLY A 194 -5.36 -1.78 -12.11
C GLY A 194 -6.88 -2.04 -12.02
N PRO A 195 -7.28 -3.33 -12.02
CA PRO A 195 -8.68 -3.74 -11.99
C PRO A 195 -9.41 -3.29 -10.72
N CYS A 196 -10.65 -2.81 -10.90
CA CYS A 196 -11.58 -2.50 -9.81
C CYS A 196 -12.73 -3.51 -9.80
N LEU A 197 -12.87 -4.26 -8.71
CA LEU A 197 -14.00 -5.16 -8.45
C LEU A 197 -15.06 -4.38 -7.67
N TYR A 198 -16.06 -3.88 -8.38
CA TYR A 198 -17.16 -3.12 -7.80
C TYR A 198 -18.29 -4.05 -7.34
N PHE A 199 -18.81 -3.82 -6.14
CA PHE A 199 -19.98 -4.51 -5.61
C PHE A 199 -21.10 -3.51 -5.34
N ASN A 200 -22.29 -3.74 -5.89
CA ASN A 200 -23.45 -2.89 -5.57
C ASN A 200 -24.02 -3.19 -4.16
N SER A 201 -25.05 -2.45 -3.73
CA SER A 201 -25.69 -2.63 -2.42
C SER A 201 -26.41 -3.98 -2.24
N LEU A 202 -26.52 -4.79 -3.30
CA LEU A 202 -27.07 -6.14 -3.28
C LEU A 202 -25.95 -7.21 -3.36
N TYR A 203 -24.68 -6.81 -3.18
CA TYR A 203 -23.49 -7.67 -3.28
C TYR A 203 -23.30 -8.33 -4.66
N GLN A 204 -23.86 -7.74 -5.71
CA GLN A 204 -23.61 -8.18 -7.08
C GLN A 204 -22.31 -7.53 -7.58
N GLY A 205 -21.35 -8.37 -8.00
CA GLY A 205 -20.03 -7.95 -8.45
C GLY A 205 -19.97 -7.58 -9.93
N GLN A 206 -19.18 -6.56 -10.26
CA GLN A 206 -18.84 -6.13 -11.60
C GLN A 206 -17.34 -5.80 -11.68
N VAL A 207 -16.69 -6.18 -12.79
CA VAL A 207 -15.29 -5.82 -13.03
C VAL A 207 -15.26 -4.52 -13.82
N TRP A 208 -14.70 -3.47 -13.24
CA TRP A 208 -14.40 -2.22 -13.91
C TRP A 208 -12.91 -2.18 -14.22
N VAL A 209 -12.58 -2.20 -15.50
CA VAL A 209 -11.21 -2.00 -15.97
C VAL A 209 -11.03 -0.50 -16.17
N VAL A 210 -10.14 0.11 -15.40
CA VAL A 210 -9.70 1.48 -15.66
C VAL A 210 -8.62 1.38 -16.73
N GLU A 211 -8.95 1.79 -17.95
CA GLU A 211 -7.98 1.93 -19.05
C GLU A 211 -6.93 3.00 -18.72
#